data_AF-A0A0B1YW66-F1
#
_entry.id   AF-A0A0B1YW66-F1
#
_cell.length_a   1.000
_cell.length_b   1.000
_cell.length_c   1.000
_cell.angle_alpha   90.00
_cell.angle_beta   90.00
_cell.angle_gamma   90.00
#
_symmetry.space_group_name_H-M   'P 1'
#
loop_
_entity.id
_entity.type
_entity.pdbx_description
1 polymer ?
#
loop_
_entity_poly.entity_id
_entity_poly.type
_entity_poly.pdbx_seq_one_letter_code
_entity_poly.pdbx_strand_id
1 'polypeptide(L)'
;MSAAAQAAPAVTLPEIGQPFGGGFFSGITRDPATGKRYLNITAGAEHELVGAWGKYGEKIEGADSFTDSRANTEAMAAAGSELAQKVIALDIGGFTDWAIPARDVQELQYRHFKPTTEANWAGRRDGDNPNSEPVGLLYTEESPTQTSIEAFQEGGPEAFRDTWYWSSSQRSA
;
A
#
# COMPACT_ATOMS: atom_id res chain seq x y z
N MET A 1 -8.36 -42.49 20.57
CA MET A 1 -8.73 -41.06 20.63
C MET A 1 -7.45 -40.26 20.42
N SER A 2 -7.26 -39.65 19.25
CA SER A 2 -6.18 -38.68 19.07
C SER A 2 -6.66 -37.55 18.15
N ALA A 3 -6.28 -36.35 18.55
CA ALA A 3 -6.88 -35.06 18.25
C ALA A 3 -7.23 -34.82 16.77
N ALA A 4 -8.46 -34.37 16.52
CA ALA A 4 -8.79 -33.65 15.30
C ALA A 4 -7.96 -32.36 15.28
N ALA A 5 -7.17 -32.17 14.23
CA ALA A 5 -6.53 -30.90 13.95
C ALA A 5 -7.64 -29.85 13.80
N GLN A 6 -7.65 -28.87 14.70
CA GLN A 6 -8.59 -27.76 14.62
C GLN A 6 -8.24 -26.96 13.37
N ALA A 7 -9.09 -27.04 12.34
CA ALA A 7 -8.95 -26.23 11.15
C ALA A 7 -8.92 -24.76 11.57
N ALA A 8 -7.88 -24.03 11.15
CA ALA A 8 -7.83 -22.59 11.35
C ALA A 8 -9.12 -21.96 10.77
N PRO A 9 -9.73 -20.98 11.44
CA PRO A 9 -10.94 -20.35 10.94
C PRO A 9 -10.70 -19.82 9.52
N ALA A 10 -11.62 -20.11 8.61
CA ALA A 10 -11.57 -19.57 7.26
C ALA A 10 -11.71 -18.05 7.36
N VAL A 11 -10.63 -17.32 7.08
CA VAL A 11 -10.68 -15.86 6.95
C VAL A 11 -11.39 -15.57 5.63
N THR A 12 -12.63 -15.09 5.71
CA THR A 12 -13.32 -14.53 4.54
C THR A 12 -12.53 -13.29 4.11
N LEU A 13 -12.05 -13.28 2.87
CA LEU A 13 -11.35 -12.14 2.32
C LEU A 13 -12.34 -10.97 2.20
N PRO A 14 -12.03 -9.77 2.71
CA PRO A 14 -12.87 -8.60 2.50
C PRO A 14 -12.94 -8.24 1.01
N GLU A 15 -14.01 -7.55 0.61
CA GLU A 15 -14.04 -6.90 -0.70
C GLU A 15 -13.09 -5.70 -0.72
N ILE A 16 -12.56 -5.37 -1.90
CA ILE A 16 -11.73 -4.17 -2.07
C ILE A 16 -12.52 -2.95 -1.58
N GLY A 17 -11.89 -2.12 -0.75
CA GLY A 17 -12.52 -0.96 -0.11
C GLY A 17 -13.39 -1.28 1.11
N GLN A 18 -13.53 -2.55 1.52
CA GLN A 18 -14.26 -2.90 2.73
C GLN A 18 -13.43 -2.59 3.99
N PRO A 19 -14.03 -2.05 5.06
CA PRO A 19 -13.35 -1.85 6.34
C PRO A 19 -12.77 -3.14 6.92
N PHE A 20 -11.49 -3.13 7.25
CA PHE A 20 -10.75 -4.24 7.87
C PHE A 20 -9.51 -3.72 8.57
N GLY A 21 -9.22 -4.20 9.79
CA GLY A 21 -7.95 -3.92 10.46
C GLY A 21 -7.63 -2.44 10.71
N GLY A 22 -8.65 -1.62 11.03
CA GLY A 22 -8.47 -0.17 11.25
C GLY A 22 -8.40 0.68 9.98
N GLY A 23 -8.46 0.07 8.78
CA GLY A 23 -8.53 0.78 7.51
C GLY A 23 -9.40 0.05 6.51
N PHE A 24 -9.01 0.07 5.23
CA PHE A 24 -9.75 -0.52 4.12
C PHE A 24 -8.88 -1.50 3.35
N PHE A 25 -9.43 -2.68 3.04
CA PHE A 25 -8.71 -3.70 2.29
C PHE A 25 -8.41 -3.21 0.86
N SER A 26 -7.13 -3.14 0.49
CA SER A 26 -6.66 -2.58 -0.78
C SER A 26 -6.14 -3.62 -1.76
N GLY A 27 -5.99 -4.87 -1.34
CA GLY A 27 -5.61 -5.98 -2.20
C GLY A 27 -4.53 -6.87 -1.59
N ILE A 28 -4.02 -7.80 -2.39
CA ILE A 28 -3.07 -8.82 -1.91
C ILE A 28 -1.73 -8.67 -2.63
N THR A 29 -0.66 -8.76 -1.85
CA THR A 29 0.69 -8.97 -2.35
C THR A 29 1.22 -10.33 -1.89
N ARG A 30 2.18 -10.87 -2.65
CA ARG A 30 2.94 -12.06 -2.34
C ARG A 30 4.40 -11.67 -2.16
N ASP A 31 4.97 -12.12 -1.06
CA ASP A 31 6.40 -11.98 -0.83
C ASP A 31 7.17 -12.81 -1.88
N PRO A 32 8.09 -12.19 -2.66
CA PRO A 32 8.75 -12.86 -3.77
C PRO A 32 9.74 -13.94 -3.33
N ALA A 33 10.20 -13.93 -2.07
CA ALA A 33 11.16 -14.89 -1.56
C ALA A 33 10.48 -16.13 -0.95
N THR A 34 9.35 -15.93 -0.29
CA THR A 34 8.65 -16.95 0.52
C THR A 34 7.32 -17.40 -0.09
N GLY A 35 6.75 -16.62 -1.02
CA GLY A 35 5.42 -16.83 -1.58
C GLY A 35 4.27 -16.52 -0.60
N LYS A 36 4.58 -16.04 0.61
CA LYS A 36 3.58 -15.73 1.63
C LYS A 36 2.68 -14.59 1.15
N ARG A 37 1.37 -14.75 1.36
CA ARG A 37 0.34 -13.76 1.00
C ARG A 37 0.13 -12.77 2.15
N TYR A 38 -0.04 -11.51 1.78
CA TYR A 38 -0.36 -10.41 2.69
C TYR A 38 -1.60 -9.69 2.20
N LEU A 39 -2.55 -9.44 3.10
CA LEU A 39 -3.65 -8.53 2.86
C LEU A 39 -3.13 -7.13 3.16
N ASN A 40 -3.20 -6.23 2.18
CA ASN A 40 -2.79 -4.85 2.34
C ASN A 40 -4.00 -4.04 2.79
N ILE A 41 -3.80 -3.22 3.83
CA ILE A 41 -4.81 -2.37 4.42
C ILE A 41 -4.36 -0.93 4.25
N THR A 42 -5.22 -0.09 3.67
CA THR A 42 -5.01 1.34 3.51
C THR A 42 -5.68 2.08 4.67
N ALA A 43 -4.92 2.90 5.38
CA ALA A 43 -5.47 3.78 6.42
C ALA A 43 -6.45 4.79 5.80
N GLY A 44 -7.42 5.25 6.58
CA GLY A 44 -8.35 6.32 6.16
C GLY A 44 -7.63 7.64 5.85
N ALA A 45 -8.27 8.49 5.06
CA ALA A 45 -7.67 9.72 4.55
C ALA A 45 -7.28 10.72 5.68
N GLU A 46 -7.93 10.66 6.83
CA GLU A 46 -7.61 11.46 8.01
C GLU A 46 -6.23 11.14 8.61
N HIS A 47 -5.64 9.99 8.25
CA HIS A 47 -4.32 9.54 8.67
C HIS A 47 -3.22 9.81 7.64
N GLU A 48 -3.53 10.51 6.54
CA GLU A 48 -2.52 10.89 5.55
C GLU A 48 -1.45 11.79 6.19
N LEU A 49 -0.18 11.43 5.97
CA LEU A 49 0.97 12.20 6.45
C LEU A 49 1.78 12.73 5.27
N VAL A 50 2.23 13.98 5.40
CA VAL A 50 3.11 14.64 4.44
C VAL A 50 4.45 14.93 5.09
N GLY A 51 5.54 14.60 4.40
CA GLY A 51 6.89 14.87 4.87
C GLY A 51 7.96 14.41 3.88
N ALA A 52 9.21 14.75 4.16
CA ALA A 52 10.33 14.25 3.38
C ALA A 52 10.56 12.76 3.69
N TRP A 53 10.68 11.94 2.64
CA TRP A 53 11.02 10.53 2.82
C TRP A 53 12.48 10.36 3.21
N GLY A 54 13.39 10.95 2.42
CA GLY A 54 14.83 10.96 2.62
C GLY A 54 15.49 12.08 1.81
N LYS A 55 16.82 12.12 1.79
CA LYS A 55 17.59 13.10 1.00
C LYS A 55 17.88 12.57 -0.40
N TYR A 56 17.79 13.45 -1.39
CA TYR A 56 18.14 13.12 -2.77
C TYR A 56 19.57 12.58 -2.87
N GLY A 57 19.76 11.47 -3.59
CA GLY A 57 21.04 10.80 -3.80
C GLY A 57 21.52 9.91 -2.65
N GLU A 58 20.82 9.85 -1.52
CA GLU A 58 21.15 8.96 -0.40
C GLU A 58 20.27 7.71 -0.42
N LYS A 59 20.90 6.53 -0.51
CA LYS A 59 20.22 5.24 -0.37
C LYS A 59 20.40 4.70 1.04
N ILE A 60 19.30 4.34 1.70
CA ILE A 60 19.29 3.64 2.98
C ILE A 60 19.18 2.15 2.72
N GLU A 61 20.07 1.39 3.35
CA GLU A 61 20.05 -0.08 3.29
C GLU A 61 18.78 -0.61 3.96
N GLY A 62 18.14 -1.59 3.32
CA GLY A 62 16.87 -2.16 3.80
C GLY A 62 15.61 -1.38 3.41
N ALA A 63 15.75 -0.23 2.72
CA ALA A 63 14.63 0.57 2.23
C ALA A 63 14.31 0.37 0.73
N ASP A 64 14.61 -0.79 0.15
CA ASP A 64 14.44 -1.06 -1.30
C ASP A 64 13.48 -2.21 -1.65
N SER A 65 12.77 -2.76 -0.68
CA SER A 65 11.77 -3.81 -0.93
C SER A 65 10.58 -3.26 -1.71
N PHE A 66 10.01 -4.04 -2.63
CA PHE A 66 8.78 -3.67 -3.35
C PHE A 66 7.50 -4.09 -2.63
N THR A 67 7.58 -5.03 -1.70
CA THR A 67 6.41 -5.59 -1.00
C THR A 67 6.48 -5.42 0.51
N ASP A 68 7.67 -5.29 1.09
CA ASP A 68 7.85 -5.12 2.54
C ASP A 68 7.89 -3.64 2.92
N SER A 69 6.69 -3.03 2.94
CA SER A 69 6.45 -1.65 3.37
C SER A 69 7.02 -1.39 4.76
N ARG A 70 6.88 -2.36 5.67
CA ARG A 70 7.26 -2.20 7.08
C ARG A 70 8.78 -2.16 7.23
N ALA A 71 9.50 -3.10 6.63
CA ALA A 71 10.97 -3.09 6.65
C ALA A 71 11.54 -1.80 6.07
N ASN A 72 10.98 -1.32 4.95
CA ASN A 72 11.42 -0.06 4.35
C ASN A 72 11.21 1.13 5.30
N THR A 73 10.03 1.20 5.93
CA THR A 73 9.69 2.30 6.84
C THR A 73 10.51 2.25 8.12
N GLU A 74 10.75 1.08 8.69
CA GLU A 74 11.61 0.92 9.86
C GLU A 74 13.07 1.30 9.56
N ALA A 75 13.61 0.89 8.41
CA ALA A 75 14.96 1.28 7.99
C ALA A 75 15.11 2.81 7.88
N MET A 76 14.13 3.48 7.26
CA MET A 76 14.13 4.94 7.16
C MET A 76 13.95 5.63 8.51
N ALA A 77 13.11 5.09 9.38
CA ALA A 77 12.92 5.63 10.73
C ALA A 77 14.22 5.53 11.55
N ALA A 78 14.94 4.41 11.44
CA ALA A 78 16.25 4.20 12.06
C ALA A 78 17.33 5.12 11.48
N ALA A 79 17.23 5.47 10.19
CA ALA A 79 18.08 6.46 9.54
C ALA A 79 17.72 7.93 9.87
N GLY A 80 16.69 8.16 10.70
CA GLY A 80 16.29 9.48 11.18
C GLY A 80 15.22 10.18 10.34
N SER A 81 14.50 9.45 9.47
CA SER A 81 13.35 10.02 8.76
C SER A 81 12.19 10.31 9.72
N GLU A 82 11.90 11.59 9.93
CA GLU A 82 10.80 12.02 10.80
C GLU A 82 9.43 11.52 10.31
N LEU A 83 9.22 11.47 8.99
CA LEU A 83 7.97 10.95 8.42
C LEU A 83 7.82 9.46 8.76
N ALA A 84 8.88 8.67 8.56
CA ALA A 84 8.86 7.24 8.87
C ALA A 84 8.63 6.98 10.36
N GLN A 85 9.27 7.77 11.23
CA GLN A 85 9.08 7.70 12.69
C GLN A 85 7.64 7.99 13.10
N LYS A 86 6.99 8.99 12.49
CA LYS A 86 5.57 9.29 12.72
C LYS A 86 4.68 8.12 12.31
N VAL A 87 4.94 7.53 11.14
CA VAL A 87 4.14 6.41 10.61
C VAL A 87 4.22 5.18 11.51
N ILE A 88 5.42 4.77 11.96
CA ILE A 88 5.55 3.59 12.83
C ILE A 88 5.01 3.80 14.24
N ALA A 89 4.72 5.05 14.63
CA ALA A 89 4.12 5.42 15.91
C ALA A 89 2.58 5.52 15.83
N LEU A 90 1.97 5.35 14.65
CA LEU A 90 0.52 5.37 14.50
C LEU A 90 -0.13 4.19 15.23
N ASP A 91 -1.23 4.48 15.90
CA ASP A 91 -2.20 3.51 16.41
C ASP A 91 -3.56 3.89 15.82
N ILE A 92 -4.06 3.06 14.91
CA ILE A 92 -5.33 3.27 14.22
C ILE A 92 -6.18 2.02 14.46
N GLY A 93 -7.28 2.19 15.18
CA GLY A 93 -8.18 1.08 15.51
C GLY A 93 -7.53 -0.04 16.35
N GLY A 94 -6.45 0.26 17.09
CA GLY A 94 -5.70 -0.73 17.87
C GLY A 94 -4.61 -1.47 17.09
N PHE A 95 -4.34 -1.06 15.84
CA PHE A 95 -3.31 -1.63 14.97
C PHE A 95 -2.12 -0.67 14.88
N THR A 96 -0.90 -1.21 15.01
CA THR A 96 0.37 -0.45 15.10
C THR A 96 1.40 -0.88 14.05
N ASP A 97 0.99 -1.71 13.09
CA ASP A 97 1.81 -2.25 12.00
C ASP A 97 1.79 -1.37 10.74
N TRP A 98 1.34 -0.11 10.87
CA TRP A 98 1.34 0.88 9.80
C TRP A 98 2.72 1.17 9.23
N ALA A 99 2.76 1.45 7.93
CA ALA A 99 3.97 1.70 7.16
C ALA A 99 3.64 2.56 5.93
N ILE A 100 4.63 3.25 5.38
CA ILE A 100 4.49 3.86 4.05
C ILE A 100 4.52 2.73 3.03
N PRO A 101 3.57 2.68 2.07
CA PRO A 101 3.46 1.54 1.18
C PRO A 101 4.69 1.43 0.27
N ALA A 102 5.25 0.22 0.18
CA ALA A 102 6.22 -0.13 -0.83
C ALA A 102 5.59 -0.06 -2.22
N ARG A 103 6.41 0.02 -3.27
CA ARG A 103 5.93 0.32 -4.63
C ARG A 103 4.79 -0.61 -5.09
N ASP A 104 4.90 -1.91 -4.86
CA ASP A 104 3.89 -2.88 -5.30
C ASP A 104 2.67 -2.91 -4.38
N VAL A 105 2.78 -2.39 -3.16
CA VAL A 105 1.63 -2.17 -2.27
C VAL A 105 0.91 -0.88 -2.64
N GLN A 106 1.63 0.18 -2.99
CA GLN A 106 1.08 1.46 -3.39
C GLN A 106 0.38 1.38 -4.75
N GLU A 107 0.90 0.57 -5.67
CA GLU A 107 0.25 0.35 -6.96
C GLU A 107 -1.18 -0.22 -6.78
N LEU A 108 -1.42 -1.07 -5.79
CA LEU A 108 -2.78 -1.54 -5.48
C LEU A 108 -3.72 -0.42 -5.04
N GLN A 109 -3.21 0.56 -4.26
CA GLN A 109 -3.99 1.72 -3.87
C GLN A 109 -4.44 2.52 -5.09
N TYR A 110 -3.52 2.78 -6.03
CA TYR A 110 -3.89 3.49 -7.26
C TYR A 110 -4.84 2.66 -8.14
N ARG A 111 -4.54 1.37 -8.34
CA ARG A 111 -5.34 0.45 -9.17
C ARG A 111 -6.81 0.42 -8.72
N HIS A 112 -7.04 0.42 -7.41
CA HIS A 112 -8.35 0.17 -6.83
C HIS A 112 -9.07 1.40 -6.32
N PHE A 113 -8.33 2.45 -5.97
CA PHE A 113 -8.86 3.66 -5.32
C PHE A 113 -8.54 4.93 -6.10
N LYS A 114 -8.27 4.84 -7.41
CA LYS A 114 -8.12 6.02 -8.26
C LYS A 114 -9.35 6.94 -8.11
N PRO A 115 -9.17 8.17 -7.59
CA PRO A 115 -10.30 9.01 -7.19
C PRO A 115 -10.90 9.78 -8.36
N THR A 116 -10.10 10.12 -9.38
CA THR A 116 -10.51 10.99 -10.48
C THR A 116 -10.86 10.22 -11.75
N THR A 117 -11.55 10.90 -12.69
CA THR A 117 -11.80 10.39 -14.06
C THR A 117 -10.70 10.75 -15.05
N GLU A 118 -9.58 11.32 -14.59
CA GLU A 118 -8.51 11.79 -15.46
C GLU A 118 -7.81 10.64 -16.19
N ALA A 119 -7.14 10.94 -17.31
CA ALA A 119 -6.31 9.96 -17.99
C ALA A 119 -5.14 9.56 -17.08
N ASN A 120 -4.76 8.28 -17.09
CA ASN A 120 -3.60 7.82 -16.34
C ASN A 120 -2.32 8.29 -17.00
N TRP A 121 -1.33 8.65 -16.19
CA TRP A 121 0.05 8.63 -16.66
C TRP A 121 0.48 7.17 -16.81
N ALA A 122 0.60 6.70 -18.05
CA ALA A 122 0.89 5.30 -18.39
C ALA A 122 2.31 5.16 -18.96
N GLY A 123 3.32 5.62 -18.20
CA GLY A 123 4.71 5.60 -18.61
C GLY A 123 5.47 4.36 -18.12
N ARG A 124 6.51 3.94 -18.86
CA ARG A 124 7.50 2.93 -18.42
C ARG A 124 6.90 1.61 -17.89
N ARG A 125 6.74 1.50 -16.57
CA ARG A 125 6.34 0.30 -15.82
C ARG A 125 5.14 0.58 -14.90
N ASP A 126 4.39 1.64 -15.14
CA ASP A 126 3.19 1.95 -14.36
C ASP A 126 2.20 0.77 -14.49
N GLY A 127 1.70 0.27 -13.35
CA GLY A 127 0.82 -0.91 -13.27
C GLY A 127 1.49 -2.29 -13.26
N ASP A 128 2.70 -2.46 -13.81
CA ASP A 128 3.42 -3.75 -13.79
C ASP A 128 3.68 -4.18 -12.36
N ASN A 129 2.96 -5.16 -11.82
CA ASN A 129 3.08 -5.58 -10.43
C ASN A 129 3.05 -7.12 -10.33
N PRO A 130 4.20 -7.78 -10.51
CA PRO A 130 4.31 -9.24 -10.49
C PRO A 130 4.03 -9.84 -9.11
N ASN A 131 4.05 -9.02 -8.05
CA ASN A 131 3.84 -9.45 -6.69
C ASN A 131 2.37 -9.34 -6.24
N SER A 132 1.50 -8.69 -7.02
CA SER A 132 0.07 -8.59 -6.69
C SER A 132 -0.73 -9.84 -7.06
N GLU A 133 -1.88 -10.01 -6.41
CA GLU A 133 -2.89 -11.01 -6.76
C GLU A 133 -4.25 -10.34 -7.01
N PRO A 134 -4.77 -10.38 -8.26
CA PRO A 134 -4.13 -10.88 -9.47
C PRO A 134 -2.89 -10.06 -9.87
N VAL A 135 -2.01 -10.66 -10.67
CA VAL A 135 -0.80 -10.01 -11.18
C VAL A 135 -1.17 -8.75 -11.96
N GLY A 136 -0.51 -7.65 -11.59
CA GLY A 136 -0.65 -6.35 -12.24
C GLY A 136 0.00 -6.31 -13.60
N LEU A 137 -0.72 -5.72 -14.54
CA LEU A 137 -0.22 -5.44 -15.88
C LEU A 137 -0.03 -3.94 -16.06
N LEU A 138 0.70 -3.58 -17.11
CA LEU A 138 0.92 -2.18 -17.46
C LEU A 138 -0.41 -1.43 -17.61
N TYR A 139 -0.44 -0.24 -17.03
CA TYR A 139 -1.54 0.69 -17.21
C TYR A 139 -1.59 1.24 -18.63
N THR A 140 -2.77 1.71 -19.01
CA THR A 140 -3.00 2.51 -20.21
C THR A 140 -3.56 3.86 -19.80
N GLU A 141 -3.64 4.81 -20.72
CA GLU A 141 -4.24 6.12 -20.44
C GLU A 141 -5.69 5.98 -19.90
N GLU A 142 -6.36 4.87 -20.20
CA GLU A 142 -7.74 4.56 -19.81
C GLU A 142 -7.87 3.54 -18.68
N SER A 143 -6.80 2.84 -18.29
CA SER A 143 -6.83 1.79 -17.26
C SER A 143 -5.69 1.96 -16.24
N PRO A 144 -5.99 2.08 -14.93
CA PRO A 144 -7.30 1.90 -14.29
C PRO A 144 -8.27 3.07 -14.53
N THR A 145 -9.56 2.77 -14.52
CA THR A 145 -10.62 3.79 -14.48
C THR A 145 -10.78 4.33 -13.06
N GLN A 146 -11.56 5.41 -12.90
CA GLN A 146 -12.02 5.84 -11.58
C GLN A 146 -12.61 4.65 -10.80
N THR A 147 -12.38 4.61 -9.49
CA THR A 147 -12.97 3.61 -8.61
C THR A 147 -14.50 3.71 -8.58
N SER A 148 -15.18 2.57 -8.45
CA SER A 148 -16.64 2.53 -8.23
C SER A 148 -17.02 2.67 -6.75
N ILE A 149 -16.04 2.78 -5.85
CA ILE A 149 -16.26 2.88 -4.41
C ILE A 149 -16.44 4.35 -4.06
N GLU A 150 -17.69 4.76 -3.80
CA GLU A 150 -18.08 6.17 -3.60
C GLU A 150 -17.21 6.90 -2.56
N ALA A 151 -16.81 6.20 -1.48
CA ALA A 151 -15.97 6.80 -0.44
C ALA A 151 -14.59 7.25 -0.94
N PHE A 152 -14.05 6.58 -1.96
CA PHE A 152 -12.72 6.83 -2.53
C PHE A 152 -12.77 7.66 -3.83
N GLN A 153 -13.97 7.99 -4.34
CA GLN A 153 -14.10 8.90 -5.48
C GLN A 153 -13.77 10.33 -5.07
N GLU A 154 -13.33 11.17 -6.00
CA GLU A 154 -13.02 12.58 -5.76
C GLU A 154 -14.13 13.30 -4.97
N GLY A 155 -13.76 13.97 -3.88
CA GLY A 155 -14.68 14.62 -2.95
C GLY A 155 -15.30 13.69 -1.89
N GLY A 156 -15.06 12.37 -2.00
CA GLY A 156 -15.40 11.37 -1.00
C GLY A 156 -14.54 11.48 0.26
N PRO A 157 -15.02 10.95 1.41
CA PRO A 157 -14.33 11.05 2.69
C PRO A 157 -12.97 10.34 2.72
N GLU A 158 -12.78 9.30 1.91
CA GLU A 158 -11.55 8.49 1.83
C GLU A 158 -10.77 8.72 0.54
N ALA A 159 -11.16 9.73 -0.24
CA ALA A 159 -10.56 10.00 -1.54
C ALA A 159 -9.06 10.29 -1.39
N PHE A 160 -8.25 9.58 -2.18
CA PHE A 160 -6.88 9.99 -2.39
C PHE A 160 -6.87 11.41 -2.98
N ARG A 161 -5.87 12.20 -2.62
CA ARG A 161 -5.71 13.53 -3.17
C ARG A 161 -5.24 13.42 -4.61
N ASP A 162 -5.66 14.36 -5.44
CA ASP A 162 -5.13 14.52 -6.79
C ASP A 162 -3.69 15.09 -6.74
N THR A 163 -2.74 14.22 -6.41
CA THR A 163 -1.33 14.57 -6.23
C THR A 163 -0.42 13.36 -6.40
N TRP A 164 0.88 13.61 -6.34
CA TRP A 164 1.90 12.58 -6.46
C TRP A 164 2.14 11.92 -5.09
N TYR A 165 1.89 10.62 -5.01
CA TYR A 165 2.29 9.81 -3.87
C TYR A 165 3.61 9.09 -4.18
N TRP A 166 4.51 9.09 -3.20
CA TRP A 166 5.78 8.37 -3.27
C TRP A 166 5.69 7.07 -2.50
N SER A 167 6.33 6.02 -3.02
CA SER A 167 6.42 4.73 -2.33
C SER A 167 7.61 4.72 -1.37
N SER A 168 7.60 3.81 -0.39
CA SER A 168 8.73 3.59 0.50
C SER A 168 9.95 2.95 -0.19
N SER A 169 9.80 2.38 -1.38
CA SER A 169 10.88 1.67 -2.09
C SER A 169 11.89 2.66 -2.70
N GLN A 170 13.04 2.86 -2.06
CA GLN A 170 14.10 3.72 -2.56
C GLN A 170 14.81 3.08 -3.77
N ARG A 171 14.59 3.67 -4.95
CA ARG A 171 15.35 3.34 -6.17
C ARG A 171 16.44 4.36 -6.54
N SER A 172 16.37 5.54 -5.94
CA SER A 172 17.32 6.65 -5.86
C SER A 172 16.45 7.79 -5.34
N ALA A 173 16.56 8.15 -4.06
CA ALA A 173 15.89 9.33 -3.56
C ALA A 173 16.32 10.56 -4.36
#